data_AF-A0A928TKM2-F1
#
_entry.id   AF-A0A928TKM2-F1
#
_cell.length_a   1.000
_cell.length_b   1.000
_cell.length_c   1.000
_cell.angle_alpha   90.00
_cell.angle_beta   90.00
_cell.angle_gamma   90.00
#
_symmetry.space_group_name_H-M   'P 1'
#
loop_
_entity.id
_entity.type
_entity.pdbx_description
1 polymer ?
#
loop_
_entity_poly.entity_id
_entity_poly.type
_entity_poly.pdbx_seq_one_letter_code
_entity_poly.pdbx_strand_id
1 'polypeptide(L)'
;MIPPRAPLPELDADAHAGRIAIVVPYRDRAEHLARLVPHLVTYFERDSLARAIPYEIHIAEQAPGRPFNRGAIKNAGFALAQANADCVVFHDVDYLPIWADYSRVTGPTSLIAWGVQEAVDDEPVQSPGCVLSLPVEDFVRVNGYSNDYWAWGFEDVDLQARLNLAGLTWSWRRGTFMPLAHRHQGYTTDGMSPELLQTRSIFKAKEAMGAAGFGSEGLSTLRFRVERTTNHARNGVALRHVFHHHIVLE
;
A
#
# COMPACT_ATOMS: atom_id res chain seq x y z
N MET A 1 -8.16 23.89 21.32
CA MET A 1 -9.51 23.48 20.84
C MET A 1 -9.28 22.62 19.63
N ILE A 2 -9.73 21.35 19.63
CA ILE A 2 -9.72 20.53 18.41
C ILE A 2 -10.79 21.15 17.50
N PRO A 3 -10.46 21.58 16.27
CA PRO A 3 -11.45 22.19 15.38
C PRO A 3 -12.60 21.20 15.11
N PRO A 4 -13.85 21.68 14.96
CA PRO A 4 -14.96 20.80 14.62
C PRO A 4 -14.66 20.12 13.29
N ARG A 5 -14.54 18.79 13.29
CA ARG A 5 -14.42 18.01 12.07
C ARG A 5 -15.72 18.12 11.28
N ALA A 6 -15.61 18.25 9.96
CA ALA A 6 -16.74 18.08 9.06
C ALA A 6 -17.44 16.74 9.38
N PRO A 7 -18.77 16.64 9.18
CA PRO A 7 -19.48 15.38 9.35
C PRO A 7 -18.81 14.28 8.51
N LEU A 8 -18.82 13.06 9.03
CA LEU A 8 -18.32 11.91 8.28
C LEU A 8 -19.12 11.77 6.97
N PRO A 9 -18.49 11.33 5.87
CA PRO A 9 -19.19 11.06 4.63
C PRO A 9 -20.32 10.04 4.86
N GLU A 10 -21.43 10.23 4.15
CA GLU A 10 -22.53 9.27 4.15
C GLU A 10 -22.14 8.00 3.37
N LEU A 11 -22.82 6.89 3.67
CA LEU A 11 -22.69 5.64 2.93
C LEU A 11 -23.17 5.82 1.48
N ASP A 12 -22.25 5.75 0.54
CA ASP A 12 -22.56 5.56 -0.88
C ASP A 12 -22.67 4.06 -1.18
N ALA A 13 -23.89 3.58 -1.45
CA ALA A 13 -24.16 2.15 -1.65
C ALA A 13 -23.35 1.54 -2.81
N ASP A 14 -23.14 2.27 -3.90
CA ASP A 14 -22.42 1.75 -5.07
C ASP A 14 -20.92 1.68 -4.81
N ALA A 15 -20.36 2.66 -4.11
CA ALA A 15 -18.96 2.63 -3.71
C ALA A 15 -18.68 1.56 -2.64
N HIS A 16 -19.60 1.33 -1.70
CA HIS A 16 -19.43 0.35 -0.62
C HIS A 16 -19.70 -1.10 -1.05
N ALA A 17 -20.41 -1.31 -2.16
CA ALA A 17 -20.59 -2.63 -2.76
C ALA A 17 -19.32 -3.17 -3.47
N GLY A 18 -18.37 -2.28 -3.81
CA GLY A 18 -17.14 -2.65 -4.49
C GLY A 18 -16.21 -3.49 -3.61
N ARG A 19 -15.64 -4.56 -4.18
CA ARG A 19 -14.68 -5.42 -3.49
C ARG A 19 -13.30 -4.79 -3.49
N ILE A 20 -12.63 -4.81 -2.34
CA ILE A 20 -11.24 -4.36 -2.23
C ILE A 20 -10.29 -5.51 -1.90
N ALA A 21 -9.09 -5.44 -2.47
CA ALA A 21 -7.96 -6.28 -2.10
C ALA A 21 -6.94 -5.45 -1.32
N ILE A 22 -6.76 -5.73 -0.04
CA ILE A 22 -5.77 -5.04 0.80
C ILE A 22 -4.45 -5.80 0.70
N VAL A 23 -3.43 -5.20 0.09
CA VAL A 23 -2.10 -5.78 -0.05
C VAL A 23 -1.16 -5.12 0.96
N VAL A 24 -0.62 -5.94 1.87
CA VAL A 24 0.33 -5.53 2.90
C VAL A 24 1.72 -6.04 2.51
N PRO A 25 2.64 -5.19 2.00
CA PRO A 25 4.01 -5.60 1.75
C PRO A 25 4.73 -5.81 3.09
N TYR A 26 5.38 -6.96 3.25
CA TYR A 26 5.88 -7.38 4.56
C TYR A 26 7.24 -8.07 4.50
N ARG A 27 8.10 -7.79 5.49
CA ARG A 27 9.25 -8.61 5.88
C ARG A 27 9.76 -8.16 7.25
N ASP A 28 10.10 -9.11 8.13
CA ASP A 28 10.79 -8.87 9.42
C ASP A 28 10.13 -7.80 10.33
N ARG A 29 8.79 -7.76 10.38
CA ARG A 29 8.00 -6.80 11.18
C ARG A 29 6.93 -7.50 12.04
N ALA A 30 7.29 -8.63 12.66
CA ALA A 30 6.34 -9.54 13.32
C ALA A 30 5.45 -8.84 14.36
N GLU A 31 6.00 -7.91 15.15
CA GLU A 31 5.24 -7.13 16.14
C GLU A 31 4.20 -6.20 15.48
N HIS A 32 4.57 -5.53 14.39
CA HIS A 32 3.64 -4.69 13.63
C HIS A 32 2.53 -5.54 13.01
N LEU A 33 2.87 -6.66 12.38
CA LEU A 33 1.89 -7.54 11.73
C LEU A 33 0.92 -8.16 12.75
N ALA A 34 1.43 -8.57 13.91
CA ALA A 34 0.63 -9.11 15.01
C ALA A 34 -0.37 -8.08 15.56
N ARG A 35 -0.11 -6.78 15.40
CA ARG A 35 -1.06 -5.70 15.73
C ARG A 35 -2.00 -5.39 14.57
N LEU A 36 -1.48 -5.28 13.36
CA LEU A 36 -2.24 -4.86 12.19
C LEU A 36 -3.35 -5.83 11.82
N VAL A 37 -3.04 -7.12 11.66
CA VAL A 37 -4.02 -8.10 11.17
C VAL A 37 -5.28 -8.17 12.05
N PRO A 38 -5.20 -8.38 13.38
CA PRO A 38 -6.40 -8.38 14.21
C PRO A 38 -7.09 -7.01 14.26
N HIS A 39 -6.34 -5.92 14.11
CA HIS A 39 -6.88 -4.55 14.07
C HIS A 39 -7.72 -4.33 12.79
N LEU A 40 -7.17 -4.63 11.61
CA LEU A 40 -7.90 -4.53 10.33
C LEU A 40 -9.14 -5.42 10.32
N VAL A 41 -9.00 -6.69 10.72
CA VAL A 41 -10.14 -7.62 10.78
C VAL A 41 -11.23 -7.05 11.70
N THR A 42 -10.88 -6.58 12.90
CA THR A 42 -11.86 -5.99 13.82
C THR A 42 -12.44 -4.68 13.28
N TYR A 43 -11.65 -3.87 12.58
CA TYR A 43 -12.08 -2.62 11.96
C TYR A 43 -13.16 -2.88 10.91
N PHE A 44 -12.90 -3.78 9.96
CA PHE A 44 -13.88 -4.16 8.94
C PHE A 44 -15.07 -4.96 9.50
N GLU A 45 -14.97 -5.60 10.66
CA GLU A 45 -16.13 -6.25 11.30
C GLU A 45 -17.07 -5.27 12.01
N ARG A 46 -16.55 -4.12 12.48
CA ARG A 46 -17.25 -3.27 13.47
C ARG A 46 -17.50 -1.85 13.02
N ASP A 47 -16.66 -1.28 12.17
CA ASP A 47 -16.84 0.08 11.69
C ASP A 47 -18.08 0.19 10.79
N SER A 48 -18.81 1.29 10.92
CA SER A 48 -20.09 1.50 10.24
C SER A 48 -19.98 1.55 8.72
N LEU A 49 -18.88 2.07 8.18
CA LEU A 49 -18.60 2.15 6.75
C LEU A 49 -17.92 0.86 6.30
N ALA A 50 -16.86 0.46 6.99
CA ALA A 50 -16.03 -0.66 6.56
C ALA A 50 -16.77 -2.01 6.54
N ARG A 51 -17.73 -2.24 7.45
CA ARG A 51 -18.49 -3.51 7.51
C ARG A 51 -19.34 -3.81 6.28
N ALA A 52 -19.66 -2.79 5.47
CA ALA A 52 -20.42 -2.97 4.25
C ALA A 52 -19.54 -3.40 3.08
N ILE A 53 -18.21 -3.29 3.20
CA ILE A 53 -17.25 -3.45 2.11
C ILE A 53 -16.77 -4.91 2.06
N PRO A 54 -16.98 -5.63 0.94
CA PRO A 54 -16.34 -6.92 0.72
C PRO A 54 -14.82 -6.72 0.60
N TYR A 55 -14.04 -7.45 1.40
CA TYR A 55 -12.59 -7.30 1.39
C TYR A 55 -11.85 -8.63 1.55
N GLU A 56 -10.62 -8.65 1.05
CA GLU A 56 -9.61 -9.66 1.38
C GLU A 56 -8.31 -8.96 1.79
N ILE A 57 -7.55 -9.56 2.70
CA ILE A 57 -6.23 -9.08 3.13
C ILE A 57 -5.18 -10.07 2.64
N HIS A 58 -4.17 -9.57 1.93
CA HIS A 58 -3.06 -10.32 1.38
C HIS A 58 -1.75 -9.78 1.95
N ILE A 59 -1.20 -10.50 2.92
CA ILE A 59 0.15 -10.26 3.43
C ILE A 59 1.12 -10.84 2.40
N ALA A 60 1.84 -9.96 1.70
CA ALA A 60 2.85 -10.32 0.73
C ALA A 60 4.22 -10.29 1.42
N GLU A 61 4.66 -11.43 1.94
CA GLU A 61 5.94 -11.56 2.64
C GLU A 61 7.08 -11.84 1.67
N GLN A 62 8.09 -10.98 1.64
CA GLN A 62 9.30 -11.27 0.88
C GLN A 62 10.20 -12.26 1.63
N ALA A 63 10.57 -13.34 0.95
CA ALA A 63 11.56 -14.28 1.40
C ALA A 63 12.94 -13.61 1.67
N PRO A 64 13.75 -14.17 2.58
CA PRO A 64 15.08 -13.64 2.87
C PRO A 64 16.05 -13.81 1.68
N GLY A 65 17.23 -13.17 1.79
CA GLY A 65 18.35 -13.35 0.84
C GLY A 65 18.58 -12.20 -0.14
N ARG A 66 17.64 -11.27 -0.29
CA ARG A 66 17.81 -10.01 -1.05
C ARG A 66 17.36 -8.80 -0.22
N PRO A 67 17.81 -7.57 -0.52
CA PRO A 67 17.22 -6.36 0.06
C PRO A 67 15.70 -6.34 -0.11
N PHE A 68 14.99 -5.63 0.76
CA PHE A 68 13.52 -5.57 0.66
C PHE A 68 13.17 -4.74 -0.57
N ASN A 69 12.27 -5.24 -1.41
CA ASN A 69 11.78 -4.54 -2.58
C ASN A 69 10.28 -4.30 -2.41
N ARG A 70 9.95 -3.19 -1.76
CA ARG A 70 8.57 -2.85 -1.40
C ARG A 70 7.67 -2.75 -2.64
N GLY A 71 8.17 -2.15 -3.72
CA GLY A 71 7.45 -2.03 -4.99
C GLY A 71 7.14 -3.39 -5.64
N ALA A 72 8.15 -4.23 -5.84
CA ALA A 72 7.98 -5.55 -6.44
C ALA A 72 7.08 -6.47 -5.59
N ILE A 73 7.14 -6.37 -4.26
CA ILE A 73 6.28 -7.14 -3.37
C ILE A 73 4.83 -6.65 -3.39
N LYS A 74 4.60 -5.34 -3.48
CA LYS A 74 3.26 -4.80 -3.75
C LYS A 74 2.71 -5.34 -5.08
N ASN A 75 3.52 -5.37 -6.14
CA ASN A 75 3.13 -5.97 -7.43
C ASN A 75 2.80 -7.47 -7.31
N ALA A 76 3.63 -8.25 -6.61
CA ALA A 76 3.38 -9.68 -6.40
C ALA A 76 2.11 -9.94 -5.59
N GLY A 77 1.90 -9.18 -4.51
CA GLY A 77 0.66 -9.24 -3.72
C GLY A 77 -0.57 -8.87 -4.54
N PHE A 78 -0.49 -7.82 -5.36
CA PHE A 78 -1.55 -7.46 -6.30
C PHE A 78 -1.86 -8.59 -7.29
N ALA A 79 -0.84 -9.21 -7.89
CA ALA A 79 -1.03 -10.30 -8.84
C ALA A 79 -1.78 -11.51 -8.24
N LEU A 80 -1.65 -11.72 -6.93
CA LEU A 80 -2.33 -12.78 -6.18
C LEU A 80 -3.75 -12.40 -5.72
N ALA A 81 -4.08 -11.11 -5.70
CA ALA A 81 -5.30 -10.59 -5.06
C ALA A 81 -6.31 -9.98 -6.04
N GLN A 82 -5.88 -9.56 -7.24
CA GLN A 82 -6.69 -8.71 -8.11
C GLN A 82 -7.94 -9.37 -8.73
N ALA A 83 -8.01 -10.71 -8.81
CA ALA A 83 -8.92 -11.42 -9.72
C ALA A 83 -10.41 -11.10 -9.52
N ASN A 84 -10.81 -10.67 -8.32
CA ASN A 84 -12.19 -10.33 -7.99
C ASN A 84 -12.34 -8.92 -7.38
N ALA A 85 -11.28 -8.11 -7.39
CA ALA A 85 -11.27 -6.80 -6.73
C ALA A 85 -11.58 -5.68 -7.73
N ASP A 86 -12.36 -4.69 -7.29
CA ASP A 86 -12.57 -3.44 -8.02
C ASP A 86 -11.43 -2.45 -7.73
N CYS A 87 -10.93 -2.45 -6.50
CA CYS A 87 -9.78 -1.64 -6.08
C CYS A 87 -8.75 -2.47 -5.31
N VAL A 88 -7.49 -2.12 -5.49
CA VAL A 88 -6.40 -2.56 -4.62
C VAL A 88 -6.09 -1.46 -3.61
N VAL A 89 -5.87 -1.84 -2.35
CA VAL A 89 -5.40 -0.96 -1.29
C VAL A 89 -4.02 -1.42 -0.86
N PHE A 90 -2.98 -0.67 -1.19
CA PHE A 90 -1.64 -0.89 -0.67
C PHE A 90 -1.54 -0.27 0.71
N HIS A 91 -1.22 -1.10 1.70
CA HIS A 91 -1.31 -0.73 3.09
C HIS A 91 -0.02 -1.08 3.83
N ASP A 92 0.71 -0.07 4.30
CA ASP A 92 1.92 -0.28 5.10
C ASP A 92 1.60 -0.95 6.44
N VAL A 93 2.50 -1.82 6.90
CA VAL A 93 2.22 -2.72 8.03
C VAL A 93 2.06 -1.97 9.38
N ASP A 94 2.51 -0.73 9.44
CA ASP A 94 2.65 0.09 10.64
C ASP A 94 1.61 1.22 10.76
N TYR A 95 0.53 1.20 9.98
CA TYR A 95 -0.56 2.19 10.09
C TYR A 95 -1.87 1.55 10.57
N LEU A 96 -2.32 1.83 11.79
CA LEU A 96 -3.58 1.25 12.28
C LEU A 96 -4.76 2.21 12.05
N PRO A 97 -5.77 1.89 11.23
CA PRO A 97 -6.90 2.81 11.00
C PRO A 97 -7.69 3.04 12.30
N ILE A 98 -7.78 4.29 12.74
CA ILE A 98 -8.76 4.72 13.75
C ILE A 98 -10.09 4.96 13.06
N TRP A 99 -10.05 5.65 11.92
CA TRP A 99 -11.18 5.84 11.01
C TRP A 99 -10.67 6.14 9.61
N ALA A 100 -11.20 5.47 8.59
CA ALA A 100 -10.93 5.72 7.19
C ALA A 100 -12.04 5.11 6.33
N ASP A 101 -12.37 5.79 5.24
CA ASP A 101 -13.28 5.28 4.23
C ASP A 101 -12.49 4.47 3.19
N TYR A 102 -12.69 3.15 3.20
CA TYR A 102 -12.06 2.19 2.28
C TYR A 102 -12.94 1.86 1.06
N SER A 103 -14.09 2.52 0.90
CA SER A 103 -14.99 2.25 -0.22
C SER A 103 -14.30 2.45 -1.57
N ARG A 104 -14.86 1.84 -2.62
CA ARG A 104 -14.30 1.89 -3.98
C ARG A 104 -13.96 3.33 -4.39
N VAL A 105 -12.81 3.49 -5.04
CA VAL A 105 -12.31 4.77 -5.55
C VAL A 105 -12.39 4.79 -7.08
N THR A 106 -12.34 5.98 -7.68
CA THR A 106 -12.37 6.18 -9.15
C THR A 106 -11.02 6.66 -9.72
N GLY A 107 -9.98 6.66 -8.88
CA GLY A 107 -8.62 7.06 -9.23
C GLY A 107 -7.67 6.85 -8.05
N PRO A 108 -6.36 7.12 -8.22
CA PRO A 108 -5.39 7.02 -7.13
C PRO A 108 -5.78 7.92 -5.96
N THR A 109 -5.94 7.31 -4.78
CA THR A 109 -6.52 7.98 -3.61
C THR A 109 -5.73 7.65 -2.35
N SER A 110 -5.08 8.65 -1.76
CA SER A 110 -4.53 8.49 -0.40
C SER A 110 -5.67 8.34 0.60
N LEU A 111 -5.67 7.28 1.40
CA LEU A 111 -6.71 7.06 2.41
C LEU A 111 -6.40 7.72 3.75
N ILE A 112 -5.23 8.35 3.89
CA ILE A 112 -4.72 8.89 5.14
C ILE A 112 -4.47 10.40 5.02
N ALA A 113 -4.88 11.13 6.06
CA ALA A 113 -4.59 12.56 6.23
C ALA A 113 -4.08 12.89 7.64
N TRP A 114 -4.33 12.03 8.63
CA TRP A 114 -3.80 12.17 9.98
C TRP A 114 -2.90 10.98 10.32
N GLY A 115 -1.73 11.26 10.91
CA GLY A 115 -0.77 10.25 11.36
C GLY A 115 0.33 9.94 10.35
N VAL A 116 0.43 10.68 9.24
CA VAL A 116 1.58 10.61 8.34
C VAL A 116 2.76 11.33 9.00
N GLN A 117 3.89 10.63 9.09
CA GLN A 117 5.11 11.23 9.65
C GLN A 117 5.53 12.47 8.84
N GLU A 118 5.90 13.55 9.54
CA GLU A 118 6.37 14.82 8.96
C GLU A 118 5.34 15.58 8.09
N ALA A 119 4.10 15.10 8.00
CA ALA A 119 3.01 15.83 7.38
C ALA A 119 2.22 16.66 8.40
N VAL A 120 1.55 17.70 7.91
CA VAL A 120 0.53 18.41 8.70
C VAL A 120 -0.74 17.58 8.67
N ASP A 121 -1.26 17.26 9.86
CA ASP A 121 -2.49 16.51 10.00
C ASP A 121 -3.68 17.20 9.32
N ASP A 122 -4.58 16.39 8.74
CA ASP A 122 -5.80 16.78 8.04
C ASP A 122 -5.58 17.55 6.70
N GLU A 123 -4.34 17.67 6.23
CA GLU A 123 -4.00 18.21 4.91
C GLU A 123 -3.95 17.11 3.81
N PRO A 124 -4.14 17.47 2.53
CA PRO A 124 -4.02 16.53 1.43
C PRO A 124 -2.65 15.86 1.36
N VAL A 125 -2.63 14.52 1.41
CA VAL A 125 -1.43 13.72 1.19
C VAL A 125 -1.31 13.39 -0.30
N GLN A 126 -0.28 13.92 -0.96
CA GLN A 126 0.03 13.69 -2.38
C GLN A 126 1.20 12.72 -2.55
N SER A 127 1.11 11.57 -1.87
CA SER A 127 2.13 10.52 -1.93
C SER A 127 1.49 9.13 -1.98
N PRO A 128 2.03 8.21 -2.80
CA PRO A 128 1.62 6.79 -2.83
C PRO A 128 2.06 5.96 -1.61
N GLY A 129 2.68 6.59 -0.61
CA GLY A 129 3.08 5.94 0.63
C GLY A 129 1.95 5.74 1.64
N CYS A 130 2.27 5.08 2.76
CA CYS A 130 1.34 4.77 3.85
C CYS A 130 0.18 3.87 3.39
N VAL A 131 -0.96 4.46 3.02
CA VAL A 131 -2.18 3.73 2.63
C VAL A 131 -2.79 4.37 1.38
N LEU A 132 -2.73 3.63 0.26
CA LEU A 132 -3.13 4.08 -1.06
C LEU A 132 -4.16 3.13 -1.66
N SER A 133 -5.28 3.66 -2.13
CA SER A 133 -6.28 2.93 -2.90
C SER A 133 -6.22 3.31 -4.38
N LEU A 134 -6.37 2.32 -5.26
CA LEU A 134 -6.38 2.47 -6.72
C LEU A 134 -7.42 1.54 -7.34
N PRO A 135 -8.13 1.96 -8.40
CA PRO A 135 -8.82 1.03 -9.29
C PRO A 135 -7.83 -0.01 -9.85
N VAL A 136 -8.25 -1.27 -9.93
CA VAL A 136 -7.40 -2.35 -10.46
C VAL A 136 -6.93 -2.03 -11.89
N GLU A 137 -7.85 -1.54 -12.73
CA GLU A 137 -7.57 -1.11 -14.10
C GLU A 137 -6.51 0.00 -14.20
N ASP A 138 -6.54 0.99 -13.30
CA ASP A 138 -5.56 2.07 -13.28
C ASP A 138 -4.17 1.55 -12.87
N PHE A 139 -4.11 0.65 -11.89
CA PHE A 139 -2.85 0.05 -11.46
C PHE A 139 -2.23 -0.82 -12.57
N VAL A 140 -3.05 -1.59 -13.30
CA VAL A 140 -2.61 -2.34 -14.49
C VAL A 140 -2.16 -1.39 -15.60
N ARG A 141 -2.91 -0.31 -15.86
CA ARG A 141 -2.61 0.68 -16.89
C ARG A 141 -1.24 1.33 -16.72
N VAL A 142 -0.81 1.57 -15.49
CA VAL A 142 0.52 2.15 -15.20
C VAL A 142 1.63 1.10 -15.06
N ASN A 143 1.33 -0.17 -15.37
CA ASN A 143 2.23 -1.31 -15.19
C ASN A 143 2.69 -1.47 -13.72
N GLY A 144 1.87 -1.07 -12.75
CA GLY A 144 2.15 -1.13 -11.32
C GLY A 144 3.40 -0.38 -10.85
N TYR A 145 3.95 -0.79 -9.71
CA TYR A 145 5.20 -0.25 -9.16
C TYR A 145 6.41 -0.66 -10.00
N SER A 146 7.49 0.12 -9.90
CA SER A 146 8.82 -0.29 -10.37
C SER A 146 9.37 -1.47 -9.55
N ASN A 147 9.98 -2.44 -10.23
CA ASN A 147 10.70 -3.57 -9.65
C ASN A 147 12.19 -3.25 -9.37
N ASP A 148 12.68 -2.06 -9.74
CA ASP A 148 14.12 -1.74 -9.67
C ASP A 148 14.59 -1.27 -8.29
N TYR A 149 13.66 -0.93 -7.39
CA TYR A 149 13.96 -0.33 -6.09
C TYR A 149 14.20 -1.39 -5.02
N TRP A 150 15.43 -1.90 -5.00
CA TRP A 150 15.95 -2.74 -3.93
C TRP A 150 16.45 -1.85 -2.78
N ALA A 151 15.93 -2.10 -1.57
CA ALA A 151 16.10 -1.29 -0.35
C ALA A 151 15.21 -0.03 -0.30
N TRP A 152 15.56 0.94 0.55
CA TRP A 152 14.64 2.02 0.95
C TRP A 152 14.51 3.12 -0.11
N GLY A 153 13.26 3.48 -0.43
CA GLY A 153 12.88 4.72 -1.09
C GLY A 153 12.75 4.68 -2.61
N PHE A 154 12.13 5.74 -3.12
CA PHE A 154 11.86 6.06 -4.54
C PHE A 154 10.85 5.17 -5.29
N GLU A 155 10.40 4.05 -4.74
CA GLU A 155 9.33 3.24 -5.34
C GLU A 155 7.98 3.98 -5.37
N ASP A 156 7.65 4.70 -4.29
CA ASP A 156 6.41 5.48 -4.23
C ASP A 156 6.51 6.74 -5.13
N VAL A 157 7.71 7.33 -5.22
CA VAL A 157 7.97 8.50 -6.08
C VAL A 157 7.89 8.13 -7.56
N ASP A 158 8.43 6.97 -7.94
CA ASP A 158 8.33 6.41 -9.29
C ASP A 158 6.86 6.10 -9.64
N LEU A 159 6.11 5.45 -8.74
CA LEU A 159 4.68 5.23 -8.99
C LEU A 159 3.94 6.56 -9.18
N GLN A 160 4.20 7.58 -8.36
CA GLN A 160 3.58 8.90 -8.54
C GLN A 160 3.87 9.48 -9.93
N ALA A 161 5.11 9.35 -10.42
CA ALA A 161 5.47 9.78 -11.76
C ALA A 161 4.69 9.02 -12.84
N ARG A 162 4.53 7.69 -12.71
CA ARG A 162 3.72 6.88 -13.63
C ARG A 162 2.25 7.30 -13.66
N LEU A 163 1.65 7.50 -12.48
CA LEU A 163 0.26 7.95 -12.35
C LEU A 163 0.05 9.31 -13.04
N ASN A 164 0.98 10.25 -12.81
CA ASN A 164 0.95 11.57 -13.43
C ASN A 164 1.10 11.49 -14.96
N LEU A 165 2.03 10.68 -15.46
CA LEU A 165 2.25 10.48 -16.91
C LEU A 165 1.04 9.82 -17.59
N ALA A 166 0.30 8.97 -16.87
CA ALA A 166 -0.95 8.38 -17.35
C ALA A 166 -2.14 9.36 -17.30
N GLY A 167 -1.96 10.56 -16.75
CA GLY A 167 -3.02 11.56 -16.62
C GLY A 167 -4.11 11.16 -15.62
N LEU A 168 -3.76 10.36 -14.60
CA LEU A 168 -4.70 9.94 -13.57
C LEU A 168 -4.86 11.04 -12.51
N THR A 169 -6.10 11.36 -12.16
CA THR A 169 -6.40 12.41 -11.17
C THR A 169 -6.18 11.88 -9.76
N TRP A 170 -5.27 12.50 -9.02
CA TRP A 170 -5.05 12.21 -7.61
C TRP A 170 -6.20 12.73 -6.74
N SER A 171 -6.64 11.91 -5.79
CA SER A 171 -7.57 12.33 -4.75
C SER A 171 -7.09 11.88 -3.36
N TRP A 172 -7.80 12.28 -2.32
CA TRP A 172 -7.46 11.92 -0.95
C TRP A 172 -8.72 11.86 -0.09
N ARG A 173 -8.65 11.07 0.98
CA ARG A 173 -9.68 10.97 2.01
C ARG A 173 -9.09 11.31 3.37
N ARG A 174 -9.93 11.86 4.26
CA ARG A 174 -9.53 12.32 5.61
C ARG A 174 -9.37 11.19 6.63
N GLY A 175 -8.74 10.08 6.26
CA GLY A 175 -8.53 8.98 7.19
C GLY A 175 -7.55 9.34 8.30
N THR A 176 -7.87 8.87 9.50
CA THR A 176 -7.07 8.96 10.71
C THR A 176 -6.48 7.59 11.04
N PHE A 177 -5.15 7.51 11.08
CA PHE A 177 -4.42 6.29 11.39
C PHE A 177 -3.48 6.51 12.56
N MET A 178 -3.36 5.55 13.45
CA MET A 178 -2.32 5.54 14.47
C MET A 178 -1.06 4.91 13.88
N PRO A 179 0.01 5.69 13.58
CA PRO A 179 1.27 5.15 13.13
C PRO A 179 1.95 4.39 14.27
N LEU A 180 2.57 3.27 13.94
CA LEU A 180 3.37 2.48 14.86
C LEU A 180 4.83 2.89 14.69
N ALA A 181 5.52 3.06 15.81
CA ALA A 181 6.93 3.41 15.80
C ALA A 181 7.74 2.40 14.99
N HIS A 182 8.58 2.90 14.10
CA HIS A 182 9.51 2.11 13.30
C HIS A 182 10.81 2.88 13.13
N ARG A 183 11.90 2.14 12.92
CA ARG A 183 13.18 2.73 12.52
C ARG A 183 13.14 3.04 11.02
N HIS A 184 13.35 4.30 10.67
CA HIS A 184 13.53 4.74 9.29
C HIS A 184 14.87 4.21 8.75
N GLN A 185 14.86 3.52 7.59
CA GLN A 185 16.07 2.89 7.02
C GLN A 185 16.76 3.72 5.92
N GLY A 186 16.11 4.79 5.44
CA GLY A 186 16.70 5.68 4.44
C GLY A 186 17.68 6.73 5.00
N TYR A 187 17.70 6.93 6.32
CA TYR A 187 18.56 7.93 6.96
C TYR A 187 19.35 7.31 8.12
N THR A 188 20.61 7.72 8.24
CA THR A 188 21.50 7.45 9.36
C THR A 188 21.76 8.75 10.13
N THR A 189 22.57 8.70 11.19
CA THR A 189 23.04 9.90 11.89
C THR A 189 23.81 10.86 10.99
N ASP A 190 24.39 10.36 9.89
CA ASP A 190 25.27 11.11 8.99
C ASP A 190 24.55 11.56 7.70
N GLY A 191 23.23 11.36 7.61
CA GLY A 191 22.42 11.75 6.45
C GLY A 191 21.79 10.57 5.72
N MET A 192 21.73 10.63 4.38
CA MET A 192 21.12 9.56 3.57
C MET A 192 21.95 8.27 3.64
N SER A 193 21.28 7.11 3.76
CA SER A 193 21.96 5.82 3.71
C SER A 193 22.52 5.53 2.30
N PRO A 194 23.57 4.70 2.17
CA PRO A 194 24.08 4.25 0.87
C PRO A 194 22.99 3.63 -0.01
N GLU A 195 22.08 2.88 0.59
CA GLU A 195 20.93 2.26 -0.07
C GLU A 195 19.98 3.32 -0.64
N LEU A 196 19.67 4.38 0.14
CA LEU A 196 18.84 5.47 -0.35
C LEU A 196 19.53 6.26 -1.49
N LEU A 197 20.85 6.44 -1.42
CA LEU A 197 21.60 7.08 -2.51
C LEU A 197 21.58 6.24 -3.78
N GLN A 198 21.62 4.91 -3.66
CA GLN A 198 21.49 3.99 -4.78
C GLN A 198 20.10 4.09 -5.43
N THR A 199 19.02 3.94 -4.65
CA THR A 199 17.64 4.03 -5.18
C THR A 199 17.35 5.41 -5.78
N ARG A 200 17.88 6.48 -5.15
CA ARG A 200 17.84 7.84 -5.71
C ARG A 200 18.50 7.93 -7.09
N SER A 201 19.66 7.29 -7.27
CA SER A 201 20.39 7.32 -8.53
C SER A 201 19.63 6.61 -9.65
N ILE A 202 18.97 5.49 -9.33
CA ILE A 202 18.06 4.79 -10.26
C ILE A 202 16.93 5.71 -10.70
N PHE A 203 16.24 6.34 -9.75
CA PHE A 203 15.15 7.27 -10.07
C PHE A 203 15.64 8.45 -10.92
N LYS A 204 16.79 9.04 -10.60
CA LYS A 204 17.35 10.14 -11.41
C LYS A 204 17.72 9.71 -12.82
N ALA A 205 18.19 8.48 -13.03
CA ALA A 205 18.43 7.95 -14.36
C ALA A 205 17.12 7.80 -15.16
N LYS A 206 16.05 7.28 -14.54
CA LYS A 206 14.71 7.21 -15.15
C LYS A 206 14.15 8.59 -15.47
N GLU A 207 14.24 9.53 -14.54
CA GLU A 207 13.79 10.92 -14.70
C GLU A 207 14.49 11.60 -15.89
N ALA A 208 15.80 11.38 -16.07
CA ALA A 208 16.57 11.93 -17.18
C ALA A 208 16.11 11.41 -18.56
N MET A 209 15.44 10.26 -18.63
CA MET A 209 14.85 9.72 -19.84
C MET A 209 13.43 10.26 -20.11
N GLY A 210 12.88 11.10 -19.23
CA GLY A 210 11.52 11.60 -19.33
C GLY A 210 10.47 10.49 -19.26
N ALA A 211 9.38 10.62 -20.03
CA ALA A 211 8.29 9.64 -20.03
C ALA A 211 8.75 8.20 -20.36
N ALA A 212 9.80 8.05 -21.17
CA ALA A 212 10.33 6.74 -21.56
C ALA A 212 11.08 6.01 -20.42
N GLY A 213 11.44 6.72 -19.34
CA GLY A 213 12.08 6.13 -18.16
C GLY A 213 11.15 5.35 -17.24
N PHE A 214 9.82 5.47 -17.44
CA PHE A 214 8.82 4.94 -16.52
C PHE A 214 7.89 3.94 -17.23
N GLY A 215 7.46 2.91 -16.51
CA GLY A 215 6.43 1.97 -16.98
C GLY A 215 6.90 0.90 -17.97
N SER A 216 8.15 0.92 -18.44
CA SER A 216 8.71 -0.16 -19.28
C SER A 216 8.93 -1.47 -18.52
N GLU A 217 9.07 -1.38 -17.20
CA GLU A 217 9.13 -2.51 -16.26
C GLU A 217 8.08 -2.32 -15.17
N GLY A 218 7.67 -3.43 -14.53
CA GLY A 218 6.67 -3.43 -13.46
C GLY A 218 5.91 -4.75 -13.45
N LEU A 219 4.56 -4.71 -13.46
CA LEU A 219 3.73 -5.92 -13.46
C LEU A 219 4.07 -6.89 -14.61
N SER A 220 4.25 -6.37 -15.82
CA SER A 220 4.54 -7.16 -17.02
C SER A 220 5.92 -7.82 -17.03
N THR A 221 6.85 -7.34 -16.22
CA THR A 221 8.22 -7.89 -16.13
C THR A 221 8.52 -8.56 -14.80
N LEU A 222 7.60 -8.49 -13.83
CA LEU A 222 7.74 -9.09 -12.52
C LEU A 222 7.90 -10.61 -12.63
N ARG A 223 8.91 -11.15 -11.96
CA ARG A 223 9.10 -12.59 -11.79
C ARG A 223 9.13 -12.93 -10.31
N PHE A 224 8.29 -13.88 -9.91
CA PHE A 224 8.24 -14.37 -8.55
C PHE A 224 7.64 -15.77 -8.51
N ARG A 225 7.90 -16.47 -7.41
CA ARG A 225 7.22 -17.71 -7.05
C ARG A 225 6.67 -17.61 -5.64
N VAL A 226 5.55 -18.28 -5.41
CA VAL A 226 4.95 -18.42 -4.08
C VAL A 226 5.46 -19.73 -3.47
N GLU A 227 6.21 -19.63 -2.39
CA GLU A 227 6.69 -20.81 -1.65
C GLU A 227 5.57 -21.46 -0.83
N ARG A 228 4.74 -20.61 -0.24
CA ARG A 228 3.67 -21.03 0.65
C ARG A 228 2.60 -19.96 0.74
N THR A 229 1.35 -20.39 0.79
CA THR A 229 0.23 -19.55 1.22
C THR A 229 -0.44 -20.19 2.43
N THR A 230 -0.69 -19.40 3.47
CA THR A 230 -1.45 -19.82 4.65
C THR A 230 -2.54 -18.81 4.96
N ASN A 231 -3.57 -19.22 5.70
CA ASN A 231 -4.54 -18.29 6.26
C ASN A 231 -4.14 -17.90 7.68
N HIS A 232 -4.34 -16.63 8.03
CA HIS A 232 -4.26 -16.22 9.43
C HIS A 232 -5.40 -16.86 10.23
N ALA A 233 -5.19 -17.07 11.53
CA ALA A 233 -6.21 -17.61 12.42
C ALA A 233 -6.49 -16.66 13.58
N ARG A 234 -7.76 -16.58 14.01
CA ARG A 234 -8.20 -15.89 15.22
C ARG A 234 -8.80 -16.92 16.16
N ASN A 235 -8.24 -17.05 17.37
CA ASN A 235 -8.67 -18.05 18.36
C ASN A 235 -8.73 -19.48 17.81
N GLY A 236 -7.75 -19.87 16.98
CA GLY A 236 -7.68 -21.20 16.36
C GLY A 236 -8.57 -21.41 15.13
N VAL A 237 -9.36 -20.41 14.72
CA VAL A 237 -10.20 -20.48 13.52
C VAL A 237 -9.56 -19.72 12.37
N ALA A 238 -9.38 -20.39 11.23
CA ALA A 238 -8.81 -19.79 10.04
C ALA A 238 -9.73 -18.70 9.44
N LEU A 239 -9.17 -17.52 9.19
CA LEU A 239 -9.79 -16.40 8.51
C LEU A 239 -9.64 -16.60 6.99
N ARG A 240 -10.72 -17.03 6.34
CA ARG A 240 -10.72 -17.37 4.90
C ARG A 240 -10.48 -16.18 3.96
N HIS A 241 -10.57 -14.95 4.46
CA HIS A 241 -10.34 -13.71 3.73
C HIS A 241 -9.01 -13.03 4.11
N VAL A 242 -8.15 -13.71 4.88
CA VAL A 242 -6.82 -13.20 5.26
C VAL A 242 -5.77 -14.22 4.87
N PHE A 243 -4.98 -13.89 3.86
CA PHE A 243 -3.96 -14.74 3.25
C PHE A 243 -2.57 -14.20 3.56
N HIS A 244 -1.64 -15.11 3.84
CA HIS A 244 -0.24 -14.81 4.05
C HIS A 244 0.58 -15.61 3.04
N HIS A 245 1.17 -14.89 2.09
CA HIS A 245 1.96 -15.44 1.00
C HIS A 245 3.44 -15.24 1.29
N HIS A 246 4.22 -16.31 1.28
CA HIS A 246 5.69 -16.25 1.27
C HIS A 246 6.16 -16.25 -0.18
N ILE A 247 6.80 -15.16 -0.58
CA ILE A 247 7.09 -14.82 -1.97
C ILE A 247 8.60 -14.70 -2.16
N VAL A 248 9.13 -15.41 -3.15
CA VAL A 248 10.51 -15.26 -3.61
C VAL A 248 10.49 -14.47 -4.91
N LEU A 249 11.18 -13.33 -4.92
CA LEU A 249 11.39 -12.52 -6.12
C LEU A 249 12.58 -13.08 -6.92
N GLU A 250 12.37 -13.30 -8.21
CA GLU A 250 13.35 -13.89 -9.14
C GLU A 250 14.11 -12.81 -9.90
#